data_AF-D5GAU2-F1
#
_entry.id   AF-D5GAU2-F1
#
_cell.length_a   1.000
_cell.length_b   1.000
_cell.length_c   1.000
_cell.angle_alpha   90.00
_cell.angle_beta   90.00
_cell.angle_gamma   90.00
#
_symmetry.space_group_name_H-M   'P 1'
#
loop_
_entity.id
_entity.type
_entity.pdbx_description
1 polymer ?
#
loop_
_entity_poly.entity_id
_entity_poly.type
_entity_poly.pdbx_seq_one_letter_code
_entity_poly.pdbx_strand_id
1 'polypeptide(L)'
;MSEERIHPYTHLLLRLPSGAPRVVRLVPDVTISLGKFGSFPSNALLYRPYNLTFDILDPPAAGLRLVSAEEVTRDILGGGEDAEAEGTGHYDLEIVGADSEEDGGEMMRTNKETIDDPLSQKLSWVEIEQLKKQGTGSGRDLIQRLLESHTAIHQKTPFALQKYTLRKTRKFLRRFTVLPLTVASLASYLLDTKEPIKILEMRNETIAVMLSLANVHYGGRYLVIDESGGLLVSAIAERLGLLEHMPSESELFKEEDNARKPCPDTPLPSANTITLIHPNEQPNLSLLKYFSYDTNNPTTSHPLHTHLRTLNWLQLVEPNDDSSLEKPNEIPAETLVTLKGGKRAAYWRKHRRWEKTSRIVAEAQKGGFDGLLIAAFMDLKGILRHTVPLLKGSAQIVAYSQSRESVIELADCYSATRKAEWINEGKEVADDEYGVGDPTIVLAPTIHETRVRKWQVLPGRTHPVMTARGGAEGVVFTGTRVLPVEGKVEARGRFRGQKRRRDDGGDSDDEEAGAGGRGGAMPTSPCKRVKMEV
;
A
#
# COMPACT_ATOMS: atom_id res chain seq x y z
N MET A 1 1.21 -12.86 18.68
CA MET A 1 1.96 -12.35 19.86
C MET A 1 3.43 -11.97 19.54
N SER A 2 4.03 -12.44 18.43
CA SER A 2 5.38 -12.05 17.98
C SER A 2 5.43 -10.73 17.20
N GLU A 3 4.33 -10.34 16.55
CA GLU A 3 4.20 -9.15 15.67
C GLU A 3 4.33 -7.80 16.38
N GLU A 4 4.12 -7.76 17.70
CA GLU A 4 4.08 -6.50 18.43
C GLU A 4 5.45 -6.00 18.86
N ARG A 5 6.51 -6.80 18.69
CA ARG A 5 7.85 -6.53 19.21
C ARG A 5 8.89 -6.37 18.12
N ILE A 6 9.87 -5.54 18.42
CA ILE A 6 11.00 -5.25 17.55
C ILE A 6 12.03 -6.38 17.63
N HIS A 7 12.35 -6.98 16.50
CA HIS A 7 13.29 -8.10 16.39
C HIS A 7 14.57 -7.72 15.66
N PRO A 8 15.68 -8.45 15.87
CA PRO A 8 16.92 -8.19 15.17
C PRO A 8 16.76 -8.35 13.65
N TYR A 9 17.54 -7.60 12.88
CA TYR A 9 17.61 -7.55 11.42
C TYR A 9 16.32 -7.12 10.69
N THR A 10 15.26 -6.80 11.42
CA THR A 10 14.03 -6.24 10.85
C THR A 10 14.22 -4.79 10.40
N HIS A 11 13.47 -4.39 9.37
CA HIS A 11 13.41 -2.99 8.97
C HIS A 11 12.32 -2.26 9.77
N LEU A 12 12.68 -1.13 10.34
CA LEU A 12 11.82 -0.29 11.17
C LEU A 12 11.60 1.06 10.51
N LEU A 13 10.43 1.65 10.76
CA LEU A 13 10.15 3.02 10.38
C LEU A 13 10.28 3.93 11.60
N LEU A 14 11.24 4.84 11.58
CA LEU A 14 11.42 5.86 12.60
C LEU A 14 10.72 7.15 12.16
N ARG A 15 9.76 7.63 12.96
CA ARG A 15 9.16 8.96 12.79
C ARG A 15 9.95 9.98 13.61
N LEU A 16 10.59 10.92 12.91
CA LEU A 16 11.36 11.99 13.54
C LEU A 16 10.44 13.14 14.01
N PRO A 17 10.91 14.06 14.87
CA PRO A 17 10.09 15.16 15.38
C PRO A 17 9.64 16.10 14.25
N SER A 18 10.42 16.21 13.19
CA SER A 18 10.03 16.94 11.97
C SER A 18 8.80 16.33 11.26
N GLY A 19 8.39 15.11 11.62
CA GLY A 19 7.40 14.31 10.91
C GLY A 19 8.01 13.48 9.78
N ALA A 20 9.29 13.68 9.45
CA ALA A 20 9.95 12.98 8.36
C ALA A 20 10.14 11.48 8.70
N PRO A 21 9.74 10.56 7.81
CA PRO A 21 9.99 9.14 7.98
C PRO A 21 11.45 8.78 7.71
N ARG A 22 11.99 7.82 8.45
CA ARG A 22 13.31 7.25 8.19
C ARG A 22 13.29 5.74 8.39
N VAL A 23 13.62 4.99 7.34
CA VAL A 23 13.75 3.53 7.42
C VAL A 23 15.15 3.13 7.89
N VAL A 24 15.22 2.19 8.84
CA VAL A 24 16.48 1.66 9.41
C VAL A 24 16.37 0.15 9.57
N ARG A 25 17.39 -0.61 9.15
CA ARG A 25 17.53 -2.04 9.48
C ARG A 25 18.15 -2.16 10.87
N LEU A 26 17.50 -2.88 11.79
CA LEU A 26 17.98 -3.02 13.17
C LEU A 26 19.05 -4.12 13.27
N VAL A 27 20.31 -3.77 13.01
CA VAL A 27 21.43 -4.68 13.24
C VAL A 27 21.86 -4.58 14.72
N PRO A 28 21.91 -5.70 15.47
CA PRO A 28 22.39 -5.70 16.85
C PRO A 28 23.82 -5.15 16.99
N ASP A 29 24.15 -4.62 18.17
CA ASP A 29 25.49 -4.12 18.54
C ASP A 29 26.02 -2.96 17.68
N VAL A 30 25.15 -2.31 16.91
CA VAL A 30 25.49 -1.14 16.09
C VAL A 30 24.87 0.14 16.68
N THR A 31 25.56 1.27 16.56
CA THR A 31 25.03 2.60 16.90
C THR A 31 24.24 3.18 15.72
N ILE A 32 22.97 3.53 15.94
CA ILE A 32 22.12 4.16 14.93
C ILE A 32 22.24 5.67 15.05
N SER A 33 22.67 6.33 13.98
CA SER A 33 22.75 7.81 13.91
C SER A 33 21.54 8.41 13.22
N LEU A 34 20.84 9.32 13.90
CA LEU A 34 19.73 10.11 13.38
C LEU A 34 20.16 11.49 12.84
N GLY A 35 21.46 11.68 12.59
CA GLY A 35 22.03 12.95 12.14
C GLY A 35 21.92 14.02 13.25
N LYS A 36 21.26 15.15 12.95
CA LYS A 36 21.12 16.27 13.90
C LYS A 36 20.39 15.93 15.21
N PHE A 37 19.64 14.82 15.25
CA PHE A 37 18.88 14.40 16.42
C PHE A 37 19.72 13.53 17.39
N GLY A 38 20.96 13.20 17.03
CA GLY A 38 21.86 12.39 17.85
C GLY A 38 21.89 10.92 17.43
N SER A 39 22.50 10.08 18.27
CA SER A 39 22.67 8.64 18.03
C SER A 39 22.35 7.83 19.28
N PHE A 40 21.98 6.56 19.09
CA PHE A 40 21.65 5.65 20.18
C PHE A 40 22.07 4.20 19.83
N PRO A 41 22.31 3.33 20.84
CA PRO A 41 22.64 1.93 20.60
C PRO A 41 21.41 1.13 20.13
N SER A 42 21.54 0.36 19.05
CA SER A 42 20.46 -0.48 18.48
C SER A 42 19.82 -1.41 19.51
N ASN A 43 20.62 -2.00 20.40
CA ASN A 43 20.16 -2.92 21.44
C ASN A 43 19.10 -2.32 22.36
N ALA A 44 19.06 -1.00 22.50
CA ALA A 44 18.05 -0.34 23.31
C ALA A 44 16.61 -0.53 22.77
N LEU A 45 16.45 -0.89 21.48
CA LEU A 45 15.14 -1.14 20.85
C LEU A 45 14.73 -2.61 20.80
N LEU A 46 15.67 -3.55 20.97
CA LEU A 46 15.39 -4.98 20.82
C LEU A 46 14.31 -5.44 21.81
N TYR A 47 13.34 -6.20 21.30
CA TYR A 47 12.21 -6.80 22.01
C TYR A 47 11.24 -5.82 22.69
N ARG A 48 11.43 -4.52 22.48
CA ARG A 48 10.44 -3.49 22.86
C ARG A 48 9.26 -3.52 21.91
N PRO A 49 8.07 -3.07 22.36
CA PRO A 49 6.93 -2.99 21.48
C PRO A 49 7.06 -1.82 20.50
N TYR A 50 6.39 -1.94 19.36
CA TYR A 50 6.22 -0.85 18.41
C TYR A 50 5.35 0.29 18.97
N ASN A 51 5.32 1.41 18.25
CA ASN A 51 4.53 2.62 18.54
C ASN A 51 4.97 3.38 19.81
N LEU A 52 6.12 3.02 20.38
CA LEU A 52 6.71 3.76 21.48
C LEU A 52 7.56 4.93 21.00
N THR A 53 7.56 5.99 21.80
CA THR A 53 8.33 7.22 21.55
C THR A 53 9.46 7.34 22.55
N PHE A 54 10.66 7.66 22.06
CA PHE A 54 11.88 7.69 22.84
C PHE A 54 12.59 9.02 22.71
N ASP A 55 13.14 9.50 23.83
CA ASP A 55 14.14 10.56 23.86
C ASP A 55 15.55 9.96 23.88
N ILE A 56 16.44 10.56 23.10
CA ILE A 56 17.86 10.20 23.07
C ILE A 56 18.55 10.93 24.21
N LEU A 57 19.17 10.16 25.10
CA LEU A 57 19.93 10.68 26.23
C LEU A 57 21.41 10.83 25.88
N ASP A 58 22.02 11.89 26.40
CA ASP A 58 23.46 12.10 26.32
C ASP A 58 24.21 11.35 27.44
N PRO A 59 25.51 11.08 27.24
CA PRO A 59 26.38 10.60 28.32
C PRO A 59 26.31 11.53 29.55
N PRO A 60 26.34 11.00 30.78
CA PRO A 60 26.71 9.63 31.16
C PRO A 60 25.56 8.60 31.09
N ALA A 61 24.30 9.02 31.00
CA ALA A 61 23.13 8.13 30.93
C ALA A 61 22.78 7.73 29.48
N ALA A 62 23.79 7.44 28.66
CA ALA A 62 23.63 7.19 27.23
C ALA A 62 22.62 6.05 26.97
N GLY A 63 21.55 6.36 26.23
CA GLY A 63 20.46 5.41 26.02
C GLY A 63 19.18 6.07 25.54
N LEU A 64 18.07 5.36 25.72
CA LEU A 64 16.73 5.79 25.33
C LEU A 64 15.82 5.92 26.55
N ARG A 65 15.22 7.08 26.74
CA ARG A 65 14.13 7.29 27.72
C ARG A 65 12.80 7.08 27.04
N LEU A 66 11.96 6.21 27.61
CA LEU A 66 10.57 6.06 27.15
C LEU A 66 9.77 7.31 27.53
N VAL A 67 9.00 7.82 26.57
CA VAL A 67 8.13 8.99 26.76
C VAL A 67 6.69 8.52 26.92
N SER A 68 5.98 9.05 27.91
CA SER A 68 4.56 8.74 28.13
C SER A 68 3.68 9.33 27.02
N ALA A 69 2.51 8.73 26.82
CA ALA A 69 1.53 9.25 25.85
C ALA A 69 1.03 10.67 26.22
N GLU A 70 0.96 10.97 27.51
CA GLU A 70 0.58 12.29 28.03
C GLU A 70 1.61 13.36 27.62
N GLU A 71 2.90 13.07 27.81
CA GLU A 71 3.97 13.99 27.38
C GLU A 71 3.97 14.20 25.86
N VAL A 72 3.76 13.14 25.07
CA VAL A 72 3.66 13.26 23.60
C VAL A 72 2.46 14.13 23.21
N THR A 73 1.32 13.95 23.87
CA THR A 73 0.10 14.73 23.59
C THR A 73 0.31 16.19 23.96
N ARG A 74 0.92 16.46 25.11
CA ARG A 74 1.29 17.82 25.55
C ARG A 74 2.19 18.51 24.53
N ASP A 75 3.21 17.80 24.04
CA ASP A 75 4.13 18.30 23.03
C ASP A 75 3.44 18.59 21.68
N ILE A 76 2.45 17.80 21.27
CA ILE A 76 1.67 18.02 20.04
C ILE A 76 0.74 19.24 20.17
N LEU A 77 0.13 19.43 21.34
CA LEU A 77 -0.73 20.59 21.62
C LEU A 77 0.09 21.87 21.85
N GLY A 78 1.41 21.74 22.08
CA GLY A 78 2.30 22.86 22.36
C GLY A 78 2.14 23.41 23.78
N GLY A 79 1.65 22.59 24.72
CA GLY A 79 1.61 22.93 26.14
C GLY A 79 3.03 22.88 26.73
N GLY A 80 3.45 23.95 27.42
CA GLY A 80 4.63 23.92 28.26
C GLY A 80 4.42 23.04 29.50
N GLU A 81 5.49 22.75 30.25
CA GLU A 81 5.41 21.96 31.49
C GLU A 81 4.54 22.65 32.57
N ASP A 82 4.38 23.97 32.51
CA ASP A 82 3.60 24.75 33.49
C ASP A 82 2.07 24.62 33.37
N ALA A 83 1.56 23.91 32.36
CA ALA A 83 0.12 23.72 32.15
C ALA A 83 -0.53 22.76 33.17
N GLU A 84 0.23 22.20 34.12
CA GLU A 84 -0.28 21.36 35.22
C GLU A 84 -0.62 22.15 36.49
N ALA A 85 -0.19 23.42 36.60
CA ALA A 85 -0.39 24.20 37.83
C ALA A 85 -1.77 24.88 37.94
N GLU A 86 -2.49 25.05 36.84
CA GLU A 86 -3.85 25.61 36.86
C GLU A 86 -4.79 24.64 36.15
N GLY A 87 -5.72 24.06 36.91
CA GLY A 87 -6.71 23.07 36.49
C GLY A 87 -7.77 23.57 35.50
N THR A 88 -7.41 24.50 34.63
CA THR A 88 -8.22 24.97 33.52
C THR A 88 -7.41 24.76 32.26
N GLY A 89 -7.59 23.61 31.63
CA GLY A 89 -7.17 23.46 30.26
C GLY A 89 -7.86 24.56 29.45
N HIS A 90 -7.05 25.48 28.98
CA HIS A 90 -7.44 26.70 28.27
C HIS A 90 -7.94 26.33 26.86
N TYR A 91 -9.08 25.65 26.80
CA TYR A 91 -9.77 25.25 25.57
C TYR A 91 -11.14 25.94 25.38
N ASP A 92 -11.58 26.77 26.32
CA ASP A 92 -12.66 27.74 26.06
C ASP A 92 -12.06 29.07 25.63
N LEU A 93 -11.78 29.17 24.33
CA LEU A 93 -11.85 30.45 23.64
C LEU A 93 -13.33 30.70 23.36
N GLU A 94 -14.07 31.15 24.37
CA GLU A 94 -15.31 31.86 24.10
C GLU A 94 -14.95 33.06 23.23
N ILE A 95 -15.40 33.03 21.97
CA ILE A 95 -15.40 34.22 21.12
C ILE A 95 -16.47 35.11 21.74
N VAL A 96 -16.09 35.89 22.74
CA VAL A 96 -16.92 36.97 23.26
C VAL A 96 -17.11 37.93 22.08
N GLY A 97 -18.34 37.97 21.56
CA GLY A 97 -18.74 38.98 20.59
C GLY A 97 -18.37 40.36 21.13
N ALA A 98 -18.01 41.27 20.24
CA ALA A 98 -17.32 42.53 20.52
C ALA A 98 -18.07 43.54 21.44
N ASP A 99 -19.11 43.14 22.17
CA ASP A 99 -20.00 44.01 22.93
C ASP A 99 -20.09 43.62 24.42
N SER A 100 -19.00 43.17 25.05
CA SER A 100 -18.98 42.88 26.50
C SER A 100 -17.71 43.43 27.14
N GLU A 101 -17.70 44.73 27.44
CA GLU A 101 -16.62 45.42 28.16
C GLU A 101 -16.65 45.22 29.69
N GLU A 102 -17.45 44.27 30.20
CA GLU A 102 -17.61 44.04 31.64
C GLU A 102 -17.53 42.55 32.00
N ASP A 103 -16.35 41.94 31.85
CA ASP A 103 -15.91 40.91 32.78
C ASP A 103 -14.38 40.81 32.77
N GLY A 104 -13.77 40.49 33.91
CA GLY A 104 -12.32 40.48 34.14
C GLY A 104 -11.53 39.40 33.38
N GLY A 105 -11.97 39.00 32.18
CA GLY A 105 -11.28 38.07 31.29
C GLY A 105 -10.04 38.71 30.65
N GLU A 106 -8.93 37.97 30.60
CA GLU A 106 -7.72 38.41 29.92
C GLU A 106 -8.02 38.85 28.48
N MET A 107 -7.77 40.12 28.17
CA MET A 107 -7.90 40.68 26.83
C MET A 107 -7.12 39.81 25.82
N MET A 108 -7.80 39.31 24.79
CA MET A 108 -7.20 38.43 23.80
C MET A 108 -6.01 39.11 23.14
N ARG A 109 -4.80 38.55 23.33
CA ARG A 109 -3.56 39.11 22.76
C ARG A 109 -3.68 39.20 21.24
N THR A 110 -3.30 40.34 20.67
CA THR A 110 -3.31 40.57 19.21
C THR A 110 -1.92 40.90 18.70
N ASN A 111 -1.71 40.72 17.40
CA ASN A 111 -0.45 41.04 16.72
C ASN A 111 -0.39 42.51 16.23
N LYS A 112 -1.25 43.40 16.72
CA LYS A 112 -1.31 44.80 16.27
C LYS A 112 0.00 45.55 16.56
N GLU A 113 0.57 45.32 17.73
CA GLU A 113 1.80 45.98 18.21
C GLU A 113 3.06 45.11 18.02
N THR A 114 2.96 43.96 17.34
CA THR A 114 4.13 43.11 17.11
C THR A 114 4.98 43.66 15.97
N ILE A 115 6.23 43.98 16.27
CA ILE A 115 7.23 44.45 15.30
C ILE A 115 8.19 43.30 14.96
N ASP A 116 8.47 43.09 13.67
CA ASP A 116 9.43 42.08 13.22
C ASP A 116 10.88 42.58 13.41
N ASP A 117 11.37 42.48 14.64
CA ASP A 117 12.73 42.83 15.00
C ASP A 117 13.63 41.58 15.02
N PRO A 118 14.68 41.50 14.18
CA PRO A 118 15.64 40.38 14.18
C PRO A 118 16.38 40.23 15.51
N LEU A 119 16.44 41.27 16.35
CA LEU A 119 17.05 41.25 17.68
C LEU A 119 16.10 40.69 18.77
N SER A 120 14.87 40.30 18.41
CA SER A 120 13.91 39.70 19.36
C SER A 120 14.40 38.41 20.01
N GLN A 121 15.28 37.67 19.31
CA GLN A 121 15.94 36.49 19.86
C GLN A 121 17.33 36.87 20.35
N LYS A 122 17.50 36.92 21.68
CA LYS A 122 18.78 37.30 22.31
C LYS A 122 19.89 36.26 22.16
N LEU A 123 19.52 34.98 22.05
CA LEU A 123 20.46 33.86 21.97
C LEU A 123 21.08 33.80 20.57
N SER A 124 22.40 33.97 20.47
CA SER A 124 23.10 33.95 19.19
C SER A 124 23.20 32.53 18.61
N TRP A 125 23.44 32.43 17.30
CA TRP A 125 23.61 31.12 16.66
C TRP A 125 24.80 30.33 17.26
N VAL A 126 25.90 31.02 17.57
CA VAL A 126 27.11 30.41 18.16
C VAL A 126 26.81 29.84 19.55
N GLU A 127 26.08 30.59 20.38
CA GLU A 127 25.64 30.10 21.70
C GLU A 127 24.72 28.89 21.57
N ILE A 128 23.78 28.90 20.61
CA ILE A 128 22.89 27.75 20.36
C ILE A 128 23.70 26.51 19.95
N GLU A 129 24.78 26.67 19.17
CA GLU A 129 25.66 25.54 18.85
C GLU A 129 26.45 25.04 20.06
N GLN A 130 26.93 25.94 20.91
CA GLN A 130 27.59 25.57 22.16
C GLN A 130 26.63 24.80 23.08
N LEU A 131 25.39 25.25 23.23
CA LEU A 131 24.36 24.55 24.01
C LEU A 131 24.01 23.17 23.46
N LYS A 132 24.10 22.96 22.14
CA LYS A 132 23.97 21.61 21.55
C LYS A 132 25.15 20.72 21.90
N LYS A 133 26.38 21.27 21.88
CA LYS A 133 27.61 20.52 22.18
C LYS A 133 27.74 20.16 23.66
N GLN A 134 27.25 21.01 24.55
CA GLN A 134 27.29 20.80 26.00
C GLN A 134 26.34 19.69 26.49
N GLY A 135 25.46 19.18 25.63
CA GLY A 135 24.54 18.08 25.97
C GLY A 135 23.40 18.52 26.88
N THR A 136 22.39 19.16 26.32
CA THR A 136 21.17 19.62 27.03
C THR A 136 20.11 18.52 27.16
N GLY A 137 20.56 17.28 27.44
CA GLY A 137 19.68 16.11 27.51
C GLY A 137 18.92 15.86 26.20
N SER A 138 17.60 15.77 26.27
CA SER A 138 16.72 15.54 25.11
C SER A 138 16.52 16.77 24.21
N GLY A 139 17.15 17.91 24.54
CA GLY A 139 16.98 19.18 23.83
C GLY A 139 15.81 20.02 24.34
N ARG A 140 15.13 19.60 25.41
CA ARG A 140 14.07 20.36 26.10
C ARG A 140 14.61 21.65 26.71
N ASP A 141 15.68 21.57 27.48
CA ASP A 141 16.29 22.72 28.15
C ASP A 141 16.72 23.80 27.14
N LEU A 142 17.20 23.38 25.96
CA LEU A 142 17.53 24.29 24.87
C LEU A 142 16.28 25.02 24.35
N ILE A 143 15.17 24.31 24.21
CA ILE A 143 13.90 24.90 23.77
C ILE A 143 13.41 25.89 24.83
N GLN A 144 13.41 25.52 26.10
CA GLN A 144 13.00 26.39 27.19
C GLN A 144 13.82 27.69 27.24
N ARG A 145 15.16 27.59 27.21
CA ARG A 145 16.05 28.76 27.16
C ARG A 145 15.77 29.65 25.95
N LEU A 146 15.44 29.06 24.79
CA LEU A 146 15.08 29.81 23.58
C LEU A 146 13.74 30.54 23.69
N LEU A 147 12.79 30.03 24.49
CA LEU A 147 11.54 30.71 24.78
C LEU A 147 11.77 31.86 25.78
N GLU A 148 12.53 31.61 26.84
CA GLU A 148 12.87 32.60 27.88
C GLU A 148 13.68 33.79 27.34
N SER A 149 14.59 33.53 26.39
CA SER A 149 15.44 34.56 25.78
C SER A 149 14.71 35.46 24.77
N HIS A 150 13.45 35.15 24.42
CA HIS A 150 12.71 35.87 23.41
C HIS A 150 11.95 37.07 24.01
N THR A 151 12.32 38.29 23.63
CA THR A 151 11.80 39.54 24.24
C THR A 151 10.29 39.71 24.07
N ALA A 152 9.79 39.54 22.85
CA ALA A 152 8.39 39.74 22.49
C ALA A 152 7.55 38.45 22.54
N ILE A 153 7.95 37.45 23.35
CA ILE A 153 7.22 36.16 23.39
C ILE A 153 5.83 36.33 24.01
N HIS A 154 5.72 37.22 25.01
CA HIS A 154 4.50 37.54 25.73
C HIS A 154 3.43 38.21 24.84
N GLN A 155 3.83 38.91 23.77
CA GLN A 155 2.91 39.54 22.81
C GLN A 155 2.22 38.53 21.88
N LYS A 156 2.70 37.28 21.83
CA LYS A 156 2.11 36.26 20.95
C LYS A 156 0.76 35.80 21.50
N THR A 157 -0.19 35.59 20.58
CA THR A 157 -1.43 34.88 20.88
C THR A 157 -1.14 33.45 21.34
N PRO A 158 -2.05 32.79 22.08
CA PRO A 158 -1.84 31.40 22.53
C PRO A 158 -1.53 30.45 21.38
N PHE A 159 -2.23 30.57 20.25
CA PHE A 159 -1.96 29.75 19.06
C PHE A 159 -0.62 30.07 18.38
N ALA A 160 -0.22 31.34 18.36
CA ALA A 160 1.08 31.75 17.81
C ALA A 160 2.23 31.25 18.69
N LEU A 161 2.05 31.26 20.02
CA LEU A 161 3.00 30.69 20.98
C LEU A 161 3.15 29.18 20.77
N GLN A 162 2.03 28.43 20.74
CA GLN A 162 2.06 26.98 20.47
C GLN A 162 2.74 26.66 19.13
N LYS A 163 2.43 27.40 18.05
CA LYS A 163 3.06 27.22 16.75
C LYS A 163 4.57 27.50 16.81
N TYR A 164 4.98 28.50 17.59
CA TYR A 164 6.39 28.82 17.81
C TYR A 164 7.10 27.68 18.56
N THR A 165 6.53 27.21 19.67
CA THR A 165 7.04 26.09 20.48
C THR A 165 7.16 24.84 19.63
N LEU A 166 6.10 24.42 18.94
CA LEU A 166 6.12 23.27 18.02
C LEU A 166 7.24 23.37 17.00
N ARG A 167 7.46 24.55 16.39
CA ARG A 167 8.55 24.75 15.43
C ARG A 167 9.92 24.53 16.06
N LYS A 168 10.13 24.95 17.31
CA LYS A 168 11.39 24.74 18.05
C LYS A 168 11.53 23.27 18.45
N THR A 169 10.47 22.64 18.94
CA THR A 169 10.40 21.21 19.26
C THR A 169 10.77 20.35 18.05
N ARG A 170 10.17 20.58 16.88
CA ARG A 170 10.51 19.86 15.63
C ARG A 170 11.98 20.00 15.22
N LYS A 171 12.64 21.10 15.61
CA LYS A 171 14.02 21.42 15.21
C LYS A 171 15.05 20.87 16.18
N PHE A 172 14.80 20.96 17.48
CA PHE A 172 15.80 20.75 18.54
C PHE A 172 15.52 19.53 19.43
N LEU A 173 14.28 19.06 19.51
CA LEU A 173 13.96 17.88 20.33
C LEU A 173 14.62 16.64 19.71
N ARG A 174 15.31 15.87 20.55
CA ARG A 174 16.01 14.64 20.16
C ARG A 174 15.15 13.43 20.48
N ARG A 175 14.03 13.36 19.78
CA ARG A 175 12.98 12.35 19.97
C ARG A 175 12.74 11.56 18.70
N PHE A 176 12.27 10.33 18.80
CA PHE A 176 11.71 9.60 17.67
C PHE A 176 10.66 8.59 18.13
N THR A 177 9.75 8.23 17.23
CA THR A 177 8.78 7.14 17.44
C THR A 177 9.15 5.97 16.56
N VAL A 178 9.14 4.75 17.11
CA VAL A 178 9.39 3.52 16.35
C VAL A 178 8.08 2.95 15.86
N LEU A 179 7.93 2.75 14.56
CA LEU A 179 6.74 2.21 13.91
C LEU A 179 7.11 0.94 13.13
N PRO A 180 6.17 -0.01 12.98
CA PRO A 180 6.38 -1.15 12.11
C PRO A 180 6.47 -0.66 10.65
N LEU A 181 7.35 -1.29 9.87
CA LEU A 181 7.44 -1.01 8.44
C LEU A 181 6.41 -1.87 7.68
N THR A 182 5.20 -1.35 7.50
CA THR A 182 4.16 -1.94 6.64
C THR A 182 4.33 -1.52 5.19
N VAL A 183 3.67 -2.20 4.24
CA VAL A 183 3.73 -1.79 2.81
C VAL A 183 3.20 -0.38 2.61
N ALA A 184 2.11 -0.01 3.29
CA ALA A 184 1.56 1.34 3.24
C ALA A 184 2.55 2.40 3.75
N SER A 185 3.31 2.07 4.79
CA SER A 185 4.30 2.98 5.36
C SER A 185 5.55 3.09 4.46
N LEU A 186 5.96 1.99 3.82
CA LEU A 186 7.03 1.94 2.84
C LEU A 186 6.66 2.76 1.59
N ALA A 187 5.45 2.59 1.06
CA ALA A 187 4.95 3.38 -0.06
C ALA A 187 4.99 4.89 0.25
N SER A 188 4.49 5.31 1.42
CA SER A 188 4.59 6.71 1.86
C SER A 188 6.04 7.19 1.98
N TYR A 189 6.94 6.37 2.53
CA TYR A 189 8.37 6.70 2.61
C TYR A 189 9.00 6.88 1.22
N LEU A 190 8.70 5.98 0.28
CA LEU A 190 9.23 6.03 -1.09
C LEU A 190 8.71 7.27 -1.84
N LEU A 191 7.42 7.61 -1.64
CA LEU A 191 6.78 8.79 -2.19
C LEU A 191 7.37 10.10 -1.62
N ASP A 192 7.58 10.19 -0.30
CA ASP A 192 7.92 11.47 0.33
C ASP A 192 9.44 11.72 0.39
N THR A 193 10.26 10.66 0.42
CA THR A 193 11.70 10.77 0.73
C THR A 193 12.63 10.22 -0.33
N LYS A 194 12.19 9.25 -1.16
CA LYS A 194 13.02 8.62 -2.19
C LYS A 194 12.58 9.07 -3.59
N GLU A 195 12.68 8.18 -4.57
CA GLU A 195 12.35 8.43 -5.97
C GLU A 195 10.96 7.88 -6.28
N PRO A 196 9.92 8.72 -6.37
CA PRO A 196 8.56 8.26 -6.53
C PRO A 196 8.27 7.65 -7.90
N ILE A 197 9.02 8.07 -8.91
CA ILE A 197 8.87 7.55 -10.27
C ILE A 197 9.17 6.05 -10.34
N LYS A 198 10.07 5.53 -9.49
CA LYS A 198 10.39 4.09 -9.41
C LYS A 198 9.21 3.22 -8.98
N ILE A 199 8.21 3.80 -8.32
CA ILE A 199 6.98 3.11 -7.89
C ILE A 199 5.76 3.55 -8.70
N LEU A 200 5.99 4.08 -9.91
CA LEU A 200 4.97 4.68 -10.77
C LEU A 200 4.11 5.74 -10.04
N GLU A 201 4.67 6.44 -9.07
CA GLU A 201 3.96 7.39 -8.20
C GLU A 201 2.68 6.82 -7.54
N MET A 202 2.57 5.49 -7.42
CA MET A 202 1.41 4.84 -6.81
C MET A 202 1.24 5.26 -5.36
N ARG A 203 0.01 5.65 -5.01
CA ARG A 203 -0.39 6.11 -3.67
C ARG A 203 -1.10 5.02 -2.89
N ASN A 204 -1.13 5.17 -1.57
CA ASN A 204 -1.70 4.17 -0.66
C ASN A 204 -3.19 3.91 -0.93
N GLU A 205 -3.96 4.97 -1.17
CA GLU A 205 -5.36 4.90 -1.53
C GLU A 205 -5.57 4.13 -2.84
N THR A 206 -4.73 4.38 -3.84
CA THR A 206 -4.82 3.73 -5.14
C THR A 206 -4.48 2.25 -5.04
N ILE A 207 -3.41 1.90 -4.31
CA ILE A 207 -3.05 0.51 -4.01
C ILE A 207 -4.19 -0.19 -3.26
N ALA A 208 -4.77 0.45 -2.23
CA ALA A 208 -5.87 -0.14 -1.47
C ALA A 208 -7.11 -0.39 -2.34
N VAL A 209 -7.43 0.54 -3.25
CA VAL A 209 -8.52 0.39 -4.22
C VAL A 209 -8.23 -0.74 -5.19
N MET A 210 -7.02 -0.82 -5.74
CA MET A 210 -6.62 -1.92 -6.64
C MET A 210 -6.78 -3.28 -5.97
N LEU A 211 -6.28 -3.45 -4.74
CA LEU A 211 -6.39 -4.71 -4.00
C LEU A 211 -7.84 -5.09 -3.68
N SER A 212 -8.69 -4.09 -3.40
CA SER A 212 -10.11 -4.29 -3.10
C SER A 212 -10.90 -4.64 -4.36
N LEU A 213 -10.70 -3.92 -5.45
CA LEU A 213 -11.37 -4.15 -6.73
C LEU A 213 -10.95 -5.47 -7.37
N ALA A 214 -9.67 -5.85 -7.22
CA ALA A 214 -9.17 -7.15 -7.69
C ALA A 214 -9.62 -8.32 -6.80
N ASN A 215 -10.33 -8.04 -5.69
CA ASN A 215 -10.75 -9.02 -4.71
C ASN A 215 -9.57 -9.88 -4.20
N VAL A 216 -8.49 -9.22 -3.74
CA VAL A 216 -7.33 -9.91 -3.18
C VAL A 216 -7.67 -10.44 -1.78
N HIS A 217 -7.69 -11.77 -1.64
CA HIS A 217 -8.02 -12.50 -0.43
C HIS A 217 -7.30 -13.86 -0.34
N TYR A 218 -7.26 -14.41 0.87
CA TYR A 218 -6.69 -15.73 1.11
C TYR A 218 -7.40 -16.82 0.28
N GLY A 219 -6.62 -17.73 -0.31
CA GLY A 219 -7.06 -18.79 -1.20
C GLY A 219 -6.85 -18.47 -2.69
N GLY A 220 -6.70 -17.19 -3.06
CA GLY A 220 -6.67 -16.76 -4.46
C GLY A 220 -5.35 -17.06 -5.19
N ARG A 221 -5.45 -17.14 -6.52
CA ARG A 221 -4.33 -17.21 -7.47
C ARG A 221 -4.33 -15.92 -8.31
N TYR A 222 -3.33 -15.07 -8.12
CA TYR A 222 -3.27 -13.76 -8.78
C TYR A 222 -2.19 -13.72 -9.84
N LEU A 223 -2.56 -13.19 -11.02
CA LEU A 223 -1.62 -12.83 -12.07
C LEU A 223 -1.24 -11.36 -11.89
N VAL A 224 0.06 -11.08 -11.88
CA VAL A 224 0.58 -9.75 -11.54
C VAL A 224 1.62 -9.32 -12.55
N ILE A 225 1.54 -8.06 -12.97
CA ILE A 225 2.60 -7.35 -13.68
C ILE A 225 2.99 -6.19 -12.79
N ASP A 226 4.24 -6.16 -12.36
CA ASP A 226 4.75 -5.17 -11.40
C ASP A 226 6.12 -4.64 -11.82
N GLU A 227 6.14 -3.39 -12.29
CA GLU A 227 7.36 -2.63 -12.60
C GLU A 227 7.69 -1.58 -11.54
N SER A 228 7.01 -1.62 -10.39
CA SER A 228 7.22 -0.73 -9.24
C SER A 228 8.34 -1.17 -8.29
N GLY A 229 9.21 -2.08 -8.75
CA GLY A 229 10.27 -2.70 -7.93
C GLY A 229 9.75 -3.70 -6.89
N GLY A 230 8.52 -4.19 -7.07
CA GLY A 230 7.87 -5.14 -6.17
C GLY A 230 6.90 -4.53 -5.16
N LEU A 231 6.51 -3.25 -5.30
CA LEU A 231 5.58 -2.63 -4.34
C LEU A 231 4.19 -3.25 -4.40
N LEU A 232 3.66 -3.48 -5.60
CA LEU A 232 2.36 -4.12 -5.80
C LEU A 232 2.41 -5.58 -5.36
N VAL A 233 3.47 -6.31 -5.69
CA VAL A 233 3.71 -7.68 -5.21
C VAL A 233 3.76 -7.72 -3.68
N SER A 234 4.45 -6.77 -3.05
CA SER A 234 4.49 -6.65 -1.58
C SER A 234 3.11 -6.42 -1.01
N ALA A 235 2.30 -5.54 -1.61
CA ALA A 235 0.96 -5.22 -1.12
C ALA A 235 -0.01 -6.42 -1.22
N ILE A 236 0.09 -7.19 -2.31
CA ILE A 236 -0.65 -8.45 -2.47
C ILE A 236 -0.17 -9.47 -1.43
N ALA A 237 1.14 -9.63 -1.26
CA ALA A 237 1.73 -10.54 -0.29
C ALA A 237 1.32 -10.19 1.16
N GLU A 238 1.24 -8.90 1.52
CA GLU A 238 0.76 -8.44 2.83
C GLU A 238 -0.69 -8.87 3.05
N ARG A 239 -1.57 -8.67 2.06
CA ARG A 239 -2.98 -9.10 2.11
C ARG A 239 -3.16 -10.61 2.18
N LEU A 240 -2.23 -11.38 1.64
CA LEU A 240 -2.23 -12.85 1.69
C LEU A 240 -1.53 -13.43 2.93
N GLY A 241 -0.94 -12.59 3.79
CA GLY A 241 -0.17 -13.03 4.96
C GLY A 241 1.15 -13.71 4.61
N LEU A 242 1.79 -13.32 3.51
CA LEU A 242 3.01 -13.95 2.97
C LEU A 242 4.30 -13.17 3.27
N LEU A 243 4.20 -11.96 3.83
CA LEU A 243 5.36 -11.13 4.21
C LEU A 243 5.89 -11.42 5.62
N GLU A 244 5.12 -12.13 6.44
CA GLU A 244 5.51 -12.44 7.80
C GLU A 244 6.53 -13.57 7.79
N HIS A 245 7.81 -13.20 7.95
CA HIS A 245 8.89 -14.15 8.14
C HIS A 245 9.80 -13.70 9.27
N MET A 246 10.02 -14.63 10.21
CA MET A 246 10.98 -14.46 11.29
C MET A 246 12.18 -15.36 10.98
N PRO A 247 13.34 -14.79 10.61
CA PRO A 247 14.52 -15.60 10.38
C PRO A 247 14.90 -16.30 11.68
N SER A 248 15.12 -17.61 11.61
CA SER A 248 15.60 -18.36 12.78
C SER A 248 17.02 -17.91 13.14
N GLU A 249 17.43 -18.00 14.42
CA GLU A 249 18.82 -17.70 14.83
C GLU A 249 19.84 -18.44 13.95
N SER A 250 19.50 -19.66 13.54
CA SER A 250 20.35 -20.49 12.67
C SER A 250 20.49 -19.95 11.23
N GLU A 251 19.59 -19.11 10.75
CA GLU A 251 19.68 -18.43 9.45
C GLU A 251 20.47 -17.13 9.55
N LEU A 252 20.36 -16.44 10.70
CA LEU A 252 21.05 -15.18 10.99
C LEU A 252 22.57 -15.35 11.09
N PHE A 253 23.05 -16.46 11.66
CA PHE A 253 24.50 -16.76 11.74
C PHE A 253 25.10 -17.36 10.45
N LYS A 254 24.30 -17.60 9.40
CA LYS A 254 24.74 -18.28 8.16
C LYS A 254 24.79 -17.36 6.93
N GLU A 255 24.68 -16.05 7.08
CA GLU A 255 24.83 -15.10 5.95
C GLU A 255 26.16 -15.30 5.19
N GLU A 256 27.20 -15.90 5.81
CA GLU A 256 28.50 -16.16 5.16
C GLU A 256 28.66 -17.57 4.52
N ASP A 257 27.79 -18.56 4.78
CA ASP A 257 28.09 -19.97 4.45
C ASP A 257 26.93 -20.75 3.79
N ASN A 258 25.99 -20.05 3.14
CA ASN A 258 24.74 -20.63 2.61
C ASN A 258 24.86 -21.41 1.28
N ALA A 259 26.02 -22.00 0.97
CA ALA A 259 26.23 -22.70 -0.30
C ALA A 259 25.86 -24.21 -0.31
N ARG A 260 25.32 -24.81 0.77
CA ARG A 260 25.43 -26.28 0.92
C ARG A 260 24.25 -27.08 1.46
N LYS A 261 23.07 -26.51 1.72
CA LYS A 261 21.92 -27.35 2.10
C LYS A 261 21.07 -27.72 0.88
N PRO A 262 20.83 -29.03 0.61
CA PRO A 262 19.89 -29.47 -0.40
C PRO A 262 18.51 -28.89 -0.08
N CYS A 263 17.90 -28.17 -1.03
CA CYS A 263 16.50 -27.80 -0.92
C CYS A 263 15.68 -29.11 -0.90
N PRO A 264 14.86 -29.37 0.12
CA PRO A 264 13.84 -30.40 0.00
C PRO A 264 12.86 -29.97 -1.10
N ASP A 265 12.43 -30.92 -1.93
CA ASP A 265 11.41 -30.71 -2.96
C ASP A 265 10.08 -30.36 -2.29
N THR A 266 9.92 -29.07 -1.99
CA THR A 266 8.73 -28.58 -1.29
C THR A 266 7.62 -28.50 -2.33
N PRO A 267 6.47 -29.18 -2.14
CA PRO A 267 5.40 -29.14 -3.11
C PRO A 267 4.91 -27.69 -3.25
N LEU A 268 4.84 -27.20 -4.48
CA LEU A 268 4.32 -25.86 -4.74
C LEU A 268 2.85 -25.77 -4.30
N PRO A 269 2.49 -24.73 -3.53
CA PRO A 269 1.12 -24.54 -3.04
C PRO A 269 0.18 -24.29 -4.21
N SER A 270 -1.06 -24.77 -4.11
CA SER A 270 -2.11 -24.58 -5.12
C SER A 270 -2.91 -23.28 -4.96
N ALA A 271 -2.83 -22.66 -3.78
CA ALA A 271 -3.57 -21.47 -3.39
C ALA A 271 -2.63 -20.43 -2.76
N ASN A 272 -3.08 -19.17 -2.64
CA ASN A 272 -2.27 -18.03 -2.19
C ASN A 272 -1.03 -17.81 -3.07
N THR A 273 -1.18 -17.91 -4.38
CA THR A 273 -0.04 -17.82 -5.30
C THR A 273 -0.03 -16.47 -5.99
N ILE A 274 1.15 -15.87 -6.06
CA ILE A 274 1.41 -14.66 -6.84
C ILE A 274 2.24 -15.08 -8.04
N THR A 275 1.66 -15.02 -9.23
CA THR A 275 2.38 -15.26 -10.49
C THR A 275 2.74 -13.92 -11.11
N LEU A 276 4.01 -13.55 -11.03
CA LEU A 276 4.57 -12.32 -11.57
C LEU A 276 5.11 -12.55 -12.98
N ILE A 277 4.58 -11.80 -13.94
CA ILE A 277 5.15 -11.67 -15.29
C ILE A 277 6.05 -10.43 -15.32
N HIS A 278 7.25 -10.56 -15.85
CA HIS A 278 8.22 -9.46 -15.97
C HIS A 278 8.89 -9.40 -17.35
N PRO A 279 9.36 -8.21 -17.79
CA PRO A 279 9.97 -8.07 -19.13
C PRO A 279 11.41 -8.56 -19.23
N ASN A 280 12.17 -8.50 -18.13
CA ASN A 280 13.60 -8.80 -18.14
C ASN A 280 13.86 -10.30 -17.87
N GLU A 281 15.12 -10.74 -17.98
CA GLU A 281 15.52 -12.10 -17.60
C GLU A 281 15.25 -12.38 -16.12
N GLN A 282 15.42 -11.37 -15.26
CA GLN A 282 15.15 -11.43 -13.83
C GLN A 282 14.14 -10.37 -13.41
N PRO A 283 13.21 -10.68 -12.48
CA PRO A 283 12.24 -9.71 -11.99
C PRO A 283 12.90 -8.67 -11.09
N ASN A 284 12.48 -7.41 -11.20
CA ASN A 284 12.88 -6.37 -10.25
C ASN A 284 11.95 -6.38 -9.02
N LEU A 285 12.41 -7.03 -7.96
CA LEU A 285 11.69 -7.18 -6.69
C LEU A 285 12.50 -6.60 -5.51
N SER A 286 13.29 -5.56 -5.79
CA SER A 286 14.23 -4.97 -4.83
C SER A 286 13.60 -4.40 -3.56
N LEU A 287 12.28 -4.14 -3.55
CA LEU A 287 11.56 -3.68 -2.37
C LEU A 287 11.24 -4.81 -1.37
N LEU A 288 11.22 -6.08 -1.79
CA LEU A 288 10.96 -7.20 -0.89
C LEU A 288 12.04 -7.38 0.20
N LYS A 289 13.24 -6.80 -0.01
CA LYS A 289 14.30 -6.78 1.02
C LYS A 289 13.87 -6.08 2.31
N TYR A 290 12.94 -5.13 2.23
CA TYR A 290 12.40 -4.45 3.41
C TYR A 290 11.55 -5.39 4.28
N PHE A 291 11.08 -6.49 3.70
CA PHE A 291 10.28 -7.54 4.32
C PHE A 291 11.07 -8.85 4.46
N SER A 292 12.39 -8.75 4.65
CA SER A 292 13.28 -9.90 4.91
C SER A 292 13.31 -10.97 3.81
N TYR A 293 12.97 -10.59 2.57
CA TYR A 293 13.08 -11.49 1.41
C TYR A 293 14.06 -10.93 0.38
N ASP A 294 15.23 -11.56 0.26
CA ASP A 294 16.20 -11.26 -0.79
C ASP A 294 15.96 -12.17 -2.01
N THR A 295 15.72 -11.57 -3.16
CA THR A 295 15.49 -12.30 -4.41
C THR A 295 16.74 -12.96 -4.97
N ASN A 296 17.93 -12.43 -4.65
CA ASN A 296 19.19 -13.00 -5.10
C ASN A 296 19.60 -14.22 -4.27
N ASN A 297 19.20 -14.24 -2.99
CA ASN A 297 19.45 -15.33 -2.07
C ASN A 297 18.18 -15.69 -1.29
N PRO A 298 17.16 -16.27 -1.96
CA PRO A 298 15.85 -16.48 -1.35
C PRO A 298 15.94 -17.53 -0.25
N THR A 299 15.48 -17.15 0.94
CA THR A 299 15.44 -18.06 2.10
C THR A 299 14.30 -19.06 1.94
N THR A 300 14.60 -20.35 2.04
CA THR A 300 13.59 -21.42 1.86
C THR A 300 12.49 -21.43 2.91
N SER A 301 12.74 -20.85 4.08
CA SER A 301 11.76 -20.73 5.17
C SER A 301 10.76 -19.59 4.94
N HIS A 302 11.10 -18.61 4.10
CA HIS A 302 10.23 -17.48 3.82
C HIS A 302 9.02 -17.92 2.97
N PRO A 303 7.78 -17.57 3.32
CA PRO A 303 6.58 -18.01 2.58
C PRO A 303 6.63 -17.68 1.07
N LEU A 304 7.10 -16.47 0.71
CA LEU A 304 7.31 -16.09 -0.69
C LEU A 304 8.16 -17.06 -1.51
N HIS A 305 9.08 -17.85 -0.93
CA HIS A 305 9.91 -18.79 -1.70
C HIS A 305 9.07 -19.83 -2.48
N THR A 306 7.92 -20.22 -1.94
CA THR A 306 7.00 -21.19 -2.56
C THR A 306 5.78 -20.52 -3.20
N HIS A 307 5.32 -19.40 -2.64
CA HIS A 307 4.10 -18.71 -3.08
C HIS A 307 4.31 -17.70 -4.21
N LEU A 308 5.53 -17.17 -4.36
CA LEU A 308 5.88 -16.25 -5.45
C LEU A 308 6.48 -17.03 -6.63
N ARG A 309 5.84 -16.90 -7.79
CA ARG A 309 6.22 -17.56 -9.04
C ARG A 309 6.51 -16.51 -10.07
N THR A 310 7.66 -16.60 -10.71
CA THR A 310 8.14 -15.57 -11.62
C THR A 310 8.38 -16.19 -12.98
N LEU A 311 7.91 -15.52 -14.04
CA LEU A 311 8.22 -15.86 -15.42
C LEU A 311 8.37 -14.59 -16.25
N ASN A 312 9.10 -14.67 -17.36
CA ASN A 312 9.21 -13.55 -18.30
C ASN A 312 8.15 -13.63 -19.42
N TRP A 313 8.02 -12.56 -20.21
CA TRP A 313 7.07 -12.53 -21.33
C TRP A 313 7.36 -13.58 -22.41
N LEU A 314 8.64 -13.81 -22.75
CA LEU A 314 9.03 -14.82 -23.73
C LEU A 314 8.55 -16.22 -23.32
N GLN A 315 8.78 -16.59 -22.06
CA GLN A 315 8.35 -17.84 -21.46
C GLN A 315 6.83 -18.03 -21.48
N LEU A 316 6.06 -16.95 -21.36
CA LEU A 316 4.61 -17.02 -21.38
C LEU A 316 4.06 -17.18 -22.81
N VAL A 317 4.54 -16.34 -23.73
CA VAL A 317 3.98 -16.19 -25.08
C VAL A 317 4.56 -17.24 -26.04
N GLU A 318 5.88 -17.42 -26.03
CA GLU A 318 6.63 -18.30 -26.94
C GLU A 318 7.65 -19.15 -26.15
N PRO A 319 7.19 -20.13 -25.35
CA PRO A 319 8.07 -20.93 -24.48
C PRO A 319 9.10 -21.78 -25.25
N ASN A 320 8.83 -22.09 -26.52
CA ASN A 320 9.72 -22.94 -27.33
C ASN A 320 11.01 -22.22 -27.72
N ASP A 321 11.01 -20.89 -27.72
CA ASP A 321 12.16 -20.08 -28.14
C ASP A 321 13.08 -19.73 -26.96
N ASP A 322 12.66 -20.01 -25.71
CA ASP A 322 13.50 -19.82 -24.53
C ASP A 322 14.39 -21.03 -24.25
N SER A 323 15.70 -20.86 -24.47
CA SER A 323 16.73 -21.84 -24.11
C SER A 323 16.71 -22.30 -22.64
N SER A 324 16.14 -21.52 -21.72
CA SER A 324 16.03 -21.87 -20.31
C SER A 324 14.99 -22.97 -20.04
N LEU A 325 14.05 -23.16 -20.96
CA LEU A 325 13.00 -24.20 -20.92
C LEU A 325 13.42 -25.50 -21.63
N GLU A 326 14.58 -25.52 -22.29
CA GLU A 326 15.13 -26.74 -22.87
C GLU A 326 15.46 -27.78 -21.80
N LYS A 327 14.92 -28.99 -22.00
CA LYS A 327 15.12 -30.10 -21.08
C LYS A 327 16.61 -30.47 -20.99
N PRO A 328 17.23 -30.44 -19.79
CA PRO A 328 18.61 -30.87 -19.62
C PRO A 328 18.80 -32.35 -19.99
N ASN A 329 19.93 -32.68 -20.63
CA ASN A 329 20.29 -34.05 -20.96
C ASN A 329 20.25 -34.96 -19.72
N GLU A 330 19.49 -36.05 -19.79
CA GLU A 330 19.40 -37.04 -18.72
C GLU A 330 20.69 -37.87 -18.68
N ILE A 331 21.33 -37.93 -17.51
CA ILE A 331 22.53 -38.75 -17.27
C ILE A 331 22.06 -39.95 -16.44
N PRO A 332 22.40 -41.19 -16.82
CA PRO A 332 22.02 -42.38 -16.05
C PRO A 332 22.49 -42.29 -14.60
N ALA A 333 21.68 -42.82 -13.67
CA ALA A 333 21.96 -42.77 -12.23
C ALA A 333 23.33 -43.36 -11.86
N GLU A 334 23.73 -44.44 -12.54
CA GLU A 334 25.04 -45.07 -12.38
C GLU A 334 26.20 -44.10 -12.69
N THR A 335 26.06 -43.32 -13.76
CA THR A 335 27.04 -42.32 -14.16
C THR A 335 27.01 -41.09 -13.25
N LEU A 336 25.86 -40.72 -12.68
CA LEU A 336 25.74 -39.62 -11.73
C LEU A 336 26.46 -39.89 -10.40
N VAL A 337 26.48 -41.15 -9.94
CA VAL A 337 27.19 -41.55 -8.71
C VAL A 337 28.70 -41.44 -8.88
N THR A 338 29.22 -41.73 -10.08
CA THR A 338 30.66 -41.65 -10.39
C THR A 338 31.16 -40.21 -10.62
N LEU A 339 30.25 -39.25 -10.84
CA LEU A 339 30.63 -37.84 -11.00
C LEU A 339 31.16 -37.22 -9.69
N LYS A 340 32.19 -36.38 -9.84
CA LYS A 340 32.68 -35.51 -8.75
C LYS A 340 31.53 -34.69 -8.18
N GLY A 341 31.53 -34.47 -6.86
CA GLY A 341 30.45 -33.81 -6.12
C GLY A 341 30.00 -32.47 -6.71
N GLY A 342 30.93 -31.64 -7.21
CA GLY A 342 30.60 -30.37 -7.87
C GLY A 342 29.84 -30.52 -9.19
N LYS A 343 30.24 -31.47 -10.05
CA LYS A 343 29.53 -31.76 -11.32
C LYS A 343 28.15 -32.34 -11.05
N ARG A 344 28.05 -33.24 -10.07
CA ARG A 344 26.77 -33.81 -9.60
C ARG A 344 25.83 -32.73 -9.06
N ALA A 345 26.33 -31.81 -8.24
CA ALA A 345 25.55 -30.69 -7.71
C ALA A 345 25.11 -29.71 -8.81
N ALA A 346 25.97 -29.43 -9.80
CA ALA A 346 25.61 -28.61 -10.95
C ALA A 346 24.51 -29.24 -11.80
N TYR A 347 24.59 -30.55 -12.05
CA TYR A 347 23.55 -31.32 -12.75
C TYR A 347 22.19 -31.16 -12.06
N TRP A 348 22.10 -31.46 -10.76
CA TRP A 348 20.84 -31.35 -10.01
C TRP A 348 20.34 -29.91 -9.89
N ARG A 349 21.22 -28.91 -9.81
CA ARG A 349 20.81 -27.50 -9.85
C ARG A 349 20.20 -27.12 -11.19
N LYS A 350 20.78 -27.57 -12.31
CA LYS A 350 20.24 -27.33 -13.65
C LYS A 350 18.87 -27.99 -13.81
N HIS A 351 18.75 -29.26 -13.40
CA HIS A 351 17.49 -30.01 -13.49
C HIS A 351 16.38 -29.39 -12.63
N ARG A 352 16.65 -29.08 -11.35
CA ARG A 352 15.67 -28.44 -10.46
C ARG A 352 15.24 -27.05 -10.95
N ARG A 353 16.16 -26.27 -11.50
CA ARG A 353 15.82 -24.96 -12.10
C ARG A 353 14.89 -25.14 -13.29
N TRP A 354 15.26 -26.00 -14.24
CA TRP A 354 14.45 -26.30 -15.42
C TRP A 354 13.07 -26.81 -15.04
N GLU A 355 12.98 -27.79 -14.11
CA GLU A 355 11.73 -28.37 -13.65
C GLU A 355 10.84 -27.32 -12.97
N LYS A 356 11.41 -26.47 -12.10
CA LYS A 356 10.69 -25.37 -11.46
C LYS A 356 10.15 -24.38 -12.48
N THR A 357 10.99 -23.88 -13.40
CA THR A 357 10.57 -22.89 -14.41
C THR A 357 9.54 -23.48 -15.36
N SER A 358 9.78 -24.69 -15.89
CA SER A 358 8.84 -25.37 -16.81
C SER A 358 7.49 -25.61 -16.15
N ARG A 359 7.47 -26.00 -14.87
CA ARG A 359 6.23 -26.17 -14.11
C ARG A 359 5.48 -24.85 -13.92
N ILE A 360 6.18 -23.76 -13.60
CA ILE A 360 5.58 -22.43 -13.45
C ILE A 360 4.96 -21.96 -14.77
N VAL A 361 5.67 -22.12 -15.89
CA VAL A 361 5.20 -21.72 -17.22
C VAL A 361 3.98 -22.55 -17.63
N ALA A 362 4.05 -23.88 -17.52
CA ALA A 362 2.92 -24.75 -17.84
C ALA A 362 1.69 -24.43 -16.98
N GLU A 363 1.89 -24.12 -15.70
CA GLU A 363 0.80 -23.71 -14.82
C GLU A 363 0.22 -22.34 -15.18
N ALA A 364 1.06 -21.38 -15.59
CA ALA A 364 0.63 -20.07 -16.03
C ALA A 364 -0.17 -20.13 -17.34
N GLN A 365 0.30 -20.90 -18.33
CA GLN A 365 -0.39 -21.11 -19.60
C GLN A 365 -1.72 -21.87 -19.46
N LYS A 366 -1.81 -22.79 -18.50
CA LYS A 366 -3.08 -23.42 -18.13
C LYS A 366 -4.11 -22.40 -17.63
N GLY A 367 -3.65 -21.26 -17.12
CA GLY A 367 -4.48 -20.18 -16.61
C GLY A 367 -5.25 -20.56 -15.33
N GLY A 368 -6.45 -20.02 -15.22
CA GLY A 368 -7.30 -20.19 -14.05
C GLY A 368 -6.93 -19.26 -12.90
N PHE A 369 -6.53 -18.02 -13.21
CA PHE A 369 -6.29 -16.98 -12.23
C PHE A 369 -7.60 -16.33 -11.78
N ASP A 370 -7.68 -15.97 -10.51
CA ASP A 370 -8.87 -15.39 -9.87
C ASP A 370 -8.89 -13.85 -10.03
N GLY A 371 -7.74 -13.24 -10.30
CA GLY A 371 -7.64 -11.81 -10.60
C GLY A 371 -6.32 -11.45 -11.28
N LEU A 372 -6.34 -10.32 -11.99
CA LEU A 372 -5.20 -9.71 -12.67
C LEU A 372 -4.96 -8.31 -12.12
N LEU A 373 -3.74 -8.04 -11.67
CA LEU A 373 -3.31 -6.71 -11.23
C LEU A 373 -2.10 -6.24 -12.06
N ILE A 374 -2.19 -5.05 -12.63
CA ILE A 374 -1.14 -4.48 -13.49
C ILE A 374 -0.70 -3.11 -12.94
N ALA A 375 0.61 -2.94 -12.77
CA ALA A 375 1.28 -1.66 -12.56
C ALA A 375 2.59 -1.66 -13.37
N ALA A 376 2.55 -1.11 -14.58
CA ALA A 376 3.65 -1.17 -15.53
C ALA A 376 3.82 0.17 -16.29
N PHE A 377 5.02 0.40 -16.81
CA PHE A 377 5.30 1.43 -17.82
C PHE A 377 5.00 0.95 -19.24
N MET A 378 4.96 -0.37 -19.44
CA MET A 378 4.55 -0.99 -20.69
C MET A 378 3.09 -0.64 -21.06
N ASP A 379 2.79 -0.70 -22.35
CA ASP A 379 1.42 -0.46 -22.83
C ASP A 379 0.42 -1.49 -22.29
N LEU A 380 -0.68 -0.99 -21.74
CA LEU A 380 -1.69 -1.81 -21.07
C LEU A 380 -2.46 -2.69 -22.06
N LYS A 381 -2.61 -2.28 -23.32
CA LYS A 381 -3.37 -3.06 -24.32
C LYS A 381 -2.63 -4.35 -24.66
N GLY A 382 -1.34 -4.26 -24.96
CA GLY A 382 -0.49 -5.42 -25.21
C GLY A 382 -0.44 -6.38 -24.01
N ILE A 383 -0.35 -5.87 -22.79
CA ILE A 383 -0.43 -6.70 -21.58
C ILE A 383 -1.76 -7.45 -21.52
N LEU A 384 -2.88 -6.76 -21.71
CA LEU A 384 -4.21 -7.35 -21.55
C LEU A 384 -4.52 -8.39 -22.63
N ARG A 385 -4.03 -8.19 -23.86
CA ARG A 385 -4.15 -9.17 -24.96
C ARG A 385 -3.68 -10.57 -24.55
N HIS A 386 -2.56 -10.67 -23.84
CA HIS A 386 -1.98 -11.95 -23.44
C HIS A 386 -2.45 -12.45 -22.06
N THR A 387 -2.91 -11.56 -21.18
CA THR A 387 -3.20 -11.91 -19.78
C THR A 387 -4.69 -12.15 -19.49
N VAL A 388 -5.60 -11.43 -20.15
CA VAL A 388 -7.06 -11.60 -19.95
C VAL A 388 -7.55 -13.01 -20.33
N PRO A 389 -7.03 -13.68 -21.38
CA PRO A 389 -7.40 -15.06 -21.70
C PRO A 389 -7.06 -16.06 -20.58
N LEU A 390 -6.04 -15.79 -19.77
CA LEU A 390 -5.57 -16.68 -18.69
C LEU A 390 -6.46 -16.63 -17.44
N LEU A 391 -7.36 -15.66 -17.36
CA LEU A 391 -8.25 -15.44 -16.23
C LEU A 391 -9.47 -16.37 -16.27
N LYS A 392 -9.96 -16.76 -15.09
CA LYS A 392 -11.25 -17.46 -14.96
C LYS A 392 -12.41 -16.55 -15.36
N GLY A 393 -13.53 -17.15 -15.75
CA GLY A 393 -14.80 -16.43 -15.84
C GLY A 393 -15.14 -15.78 -14.49
N SER A 394 -15.64 -14.54 -14.52
CA SER A 394 -15.91 -13.67 -13.37
C SER A 394 -14.68 -13.15 -12.59
N ALA A 395 -13.45 -13.42 -13.05
CA ALA A 395 -12.25 -12.85 -12.46
C ALA A 395 -12.19 -11.33 -12.65
N GLN A 396 -11.57 -10.64 -11.70
CA GLN A 396 -11.43 -9.18 -11.75
C GLN A 396 -10.13 -8.78 -12.44
N ILE A 397 -10.23 -7.77 -13.31
CA ILE A 397 -9.10 -7.15 -14.02
C ILE A 397 -8.91 -5.76 -13.43
N VAL A 398 -7.70 -5.45 -12.98
CA VAL A 398 -7.34 -4.15 -12.43
C VAL A 398 -6.02 -3.69 -13.03
N ALA A 399 -6.01 -2.55 -13.69
CA ALA A 399 -4.79 -1.97 -14.27
C ALA A 399 -4.60 -0.52 -13.83
N TYR A 400 -3.41 -0.21 -13.35
CA TYR A 400 -3.01 1.12 -12.93
C TYR A 400 -2.24 1.84 -14.03
N SER A 401 -2.50 3.14 -14.19
CA SER A 401 -1.65 4.06 -14.95
C SER A 401 -1.48 5.39 -14.21
N GLN A 402 -0.36 6.06 -14.45
CA GLN A 402 -0.13 7.44 -14.03
C GLN A 402 -0.97 8.43 -14.83
N SER A 403 -1.16 8.14 -16.12
CA SER A 403 -1.91 8.95 -17.09
C SER A 403 -3.37 8.50 -17.15
N ARG A 404 -4.28 9.46 -17.28
CA ARG A 404 -5.71 9.19 -17.43
C ARG A 404 -6.01 8.73 -18.85
N GLU A 405 -5.28 9.25 -19.82
CA GLU A 405 -5.44 9.04 -21.25
C GLU A 405 -5.28 7.57 -21.61
N SER A 406 -4.23 6.91 -21.11
CA SER A 406 -3.95 5.49 -21.39
C SER A 406 -5.08 4.56 -20.89
N VAL A 407 -5.70 4.91 -19.76
CA VAL A 407 -6.82 4.13 -19.20
C VAL A 407 -8.13 4.41 -19.93
N ILE A 408 -8.35 5.64 -20.40
CA ILE A 408 -9.50 5.98 -21.25
C ILE A 408 -9.44 5.24 -22.58
N GLU A 409 -8.27 5.27 -23.23
CA GLU A 409 -8.03 4.57 -24.49
C GLU A 409 -8.26 3.06 -24.33
N LEU A 410 -7.79 2.49 -23.21
CA LEU A 410 -8.04 1.10 -22.88
C LEU A 410 -9.53 0.80 -22.66
N ALA A 411 -10.26 1.69 -21.98
CA ALA A 411 -11.69 1.52 -21.77
C ALA A 411 -12.47 1.57 -23.09
N ASP A 412 -12.04 2.41 -24.04
CA ASP A 412 -12.64 2.49 -25.37
C ASP A 412 -12.47 1.18 -26.16
N CYS A 413 -11.32 0.49 -26.02
CA CYS A 413 -11.11 -0.83 -26.62
C CYS A 413 -12.19 -1.87 -26.20
N TYR A 414 -12.80 -1.71 -25.03
CA TYR A 414 -13.86 -2.60 -24.52
C TYR A 414 -15.26 -2.00 -24.59
N SER A 415 -15.43 -0.91 -25.34
CA SER A 415 -16.70 -0.22 -25.52
C SER A 415 -17.73 -1.05 -26.30
N ALA A 416 -19.00 -0.63 -26.25
CA ALA A 416 -20.07 -1.31 -26.98
C ALA A 416 -19.91 -1.20 -28.50
N THR A 417 -19.33 -0.10 -28.99
CA THR A 417 -19.05 0.13 -30.42
C THR A 417 -18.00 -0.86 -30.90
N ARG A 418 -16.86 -0.96 -30.21
CA ARG A 418 -15.79 -1.93 -30.54
C ARG A 418 -16.27 -3.38 -30.48
N LYS A 419 -17.11 -3.70 -29.50
CA LYS A 419 -17.74 -5.03 -29.42
C LYS A 419 -18.66 -5.31 -30.61
N ALA A 420 -19.44 -4.32 -31.05
CA ALA A 420 -20.32 -4.48 -32.20
C ALA A 420 -19.53 -4.61 -33.51
N GLU A 421 -18.48 -3.79 -33.70
CA GLU A 421 -17.53 -3.88 -34.82
C GLU A 421 -16.93 -5.29 -34.88
N TRP A 422 -16.40 -5.80 -33.76
CA TRP A 422 -15.81 -7.14 -33.66
C TRP A 422 -16.79 -8.26 -34.05
N ILE A 423 -18.06 -8.14 -33.66
CA ILE A 423 -19.10 -9.12 -33.98
C ILE A 423 -19.49 -9.06 -35.47
N ASN A 424 -19.51 -7.86 -36.06
CA ASN A 424 -19.99 -7.65 -37.42
C ASN A 424 -18.92 -7.87 -38.51
N GLU A 425 -17.69 -7.40 -38.27
CA GLU A 425 -16.61 -7.38 -39.26
C GLU A 425 -15.72 -8.63 -39.23
N GLY A 426 -15.84 -9.43 -38.16
CA GLY A 426 -15.10 -10.69 -37.99
C GLY A 426 -13.69 -10.49 -37.42
N LYS A 427 -13.13 -11.59 -36.87
CA LYS A 427 -11.92 -11.58 -36.04
C LYS A 427 -10.66 -11.03 -36.73
N GLU A 428 -10.51 -11.21 -38.05
CA GLU A 428 -9.27 -10.86 -38.77
C GLU A 428 -9.20 -9.39 -39.19
N VAL A 429 -10.33 -8.70 -39.30
CA VAL A 429 -10.37 -7.29 -39.73
C VAL A 429 -10.29 -6.35 -38.53
N ALA A 430 -10.76 -6.79 -37.36
CA ALA A 430 -10.86 -5.97 -36.16
C ALA A 430 -9.71 -6.17 -35.14
N ASP A 431 -8.83 -7.17 -35.33
CA ASP A 431 -7.66 -7.39 -34.46
C ASP A 431 -6.43 -6.65 -35.01
N ASP A 432 -6.38 -5.33 -34.78
CA ASP A 432 -5.15 -4.56 -35.00
C ASP A 432 -4.02 -5.12 -34.11
N GLU A 433 -2.78 -5.17 -34.61
CA GLU A 433 -1.61 -5.67 -33.85
C GLU A 433 -1.43 -4.97 -32.49
N TYR A 434 -1.90 -3.73 -32.39
CA TYR A 434 -1.85 -2.86 -31.20
C TYR A 434 -3.15 -2.89 -30.37
N GLY A 435 -4.06 -3.81 -30.66
CA GLY A 435 -5.34 -3.99 -29.98
C GLY A 435 -5.25 -4.81 -28.70
N VAL A 436 -6.41 -5.01 -28.07
CA VAL A 436 -6.56 -5.82 -26.84
C VAL A 436 -6.92 -7.28 -27.13
N GLY A 437 -6.95 -7.69 -28.40
CA GLY A 437 -7.59 -8.94 -28.83
C GLY A 437 -9.11 -8.84 -28.74
N ASP A 438 -9.78 -9.96 -28.40
CA ASP A 438 -11.24 -10.04 -28.34
C ASP A 438 -11.85 -9.10 -27.27
N PRO A 439 -12.55 -8.01 -27.66
CA PRO A 439 -13.10 -7.06 -26.70
C PRO A 439 -14.35 -7.59 -25.98
N THR A 440 -14.96 -8.70 -26.45
CA THR A 440 -16.19 -9.25 -25.87
C THR A 440 -15.97 -9.98 -24.55
N ILE A 441 -14.71 -10.31 -24.23
CA ILE A 441 -14.35 -11.07 -23.02
C ILE A 441 -14.29 -10.23 -21.75
N VAL A 442 -14.46 -8.91 -21.83
CA VAL A 442 -14.45 -8.00 -20.67
C VAL A 442 -15.77 -7.26 -20.55
N LEU A 443 -16.34 -7.31 -19.35
CA LEU A 443 -17.59 -6.62 -18.99
C LEU A 443 -17.32 -5.39 -18.13
N ALA A 444 -18.12 -4.34 -18.36
CA ALA A 444 -18.17 -3.11 -17.57
C ALA A 444 -16.79 -2.43 -17.34
N PRO A 445 -16.08 -2.04 -18.42
CA PRO A 445 -14.86 -1.25 -18.28
C PRO A 445 -15.16 0.04 -17.50
N THR A 446 -14.57 0.18 -16.32
CA THR A 446 -14.83 1.29 -15.40
C THR A 446 -13.52 1.92 -14.97
N ILE A 447 -13.48 3.25 -14.99
CA ILE A 447 -12.30 4.04 -14.62
C ILE A 447 -12.53 4.63 -13.23
N HIS A 448 -11.57 4.42 -12.33
CA HIS A 448 -11.59 4.92 -10.97
C HIS A 448 -10.47 5.92 -10.75
N GLU A 449 -10.81 7.03 -10.10
CA GLU A 449 -9.90 8.08 -9.71
C GLU A 449 -10.14 8.38 -8.23
N THR A 450 -9.12 8.21 -7.39
CA THR A 450 -9.22 8.48 -5.95
C THR A 450 -8.30 9.59 -5.53
N ARG A 451 -8.77 10.44 -4.61
CA ARG A 451 -8.02 11.57 -4.06
C ARG A 451 -8.17 11.60 -2.55
N VAL A 452 -7.07 11.78 -1.84
CA VAL A 452 -7.06 11.89 -0.38
C VAL A 452 -6.66 13.30 0.03
N ARG A 453 -7.46 13.94 0.86
CA ARG A 453 -7.14 15.23 1.48
C ARG A 453 -6.86 15.05 2.96
N LYS A 454 -5.62 15.29 3.37
CA LYS A 454 -5.23 15.27 4.78
C LYS A 454 -5.81 16.48 5.52
N TRP A 455 -6.21 16.29 6.76
CA TRP A 455 -6.74 17.35 7.64
C TRP A 455 -5.85 17.57 8.85
N GLN A 456 -5.66 18.83 9.23
CA GLN A 456 -5.21 19.18 10.56
C GLN A 456 -6.44 19.23 11.46
N VAL A 457 -6.41 18.46 12.54
CA VAL A 457 -7.50 18.42 13.53
C VAL A 457 -6.92 18.83 14.87
N LEU A 458 -7.11 20.10 15.21
CA LEU A 458 -6.68 20.71 16.47
C LEU A 458 -7.80 21.64 16.94
N PRO A 459 -8.01 21.77 18.26
CA PRO A 459 -8.98 22.73 18.81
C PRO A 459 -8.74 24.14 18.25
N GLY A 460 -9.80 24.78 17.76
CA GLY A 460 -9.77 26.12 17.16
C GLY A 460 -8.96 26.28 15.86
N ARG A 461 -8.37 25.19 15.32
CA ARG A 461 -7.46 25.24 14.14
C ARG A 461 -7.65 24.05 13.19
N THR A 462 -8.89 23.58 13.06
CA THR A 462 -9.22 22.47 12.17
C THR A 462 -9.40 22.97 10.74
N HIS A 463 -8.55 22.51 9.83
CA HIS A 463 -8.62 22.83 8.42
C HIS A 463 -7.93 21.75 7.58
N PRO A 464 -8.22 21.63 6.28
CA PRO A 464 -7.44 20.77 5.40
C PRO A 464 -5.98 21.23 5.34
N VAL A 465 -5.04 20.31 5.10
CA VAL A 465 -3.66 20.71 4.83
C VAL A 465 -3.64 21.52 3.54
N MET A 466 -3.00 22.70 3.57
CA MET A 466 -3.06 23.69 2.48
C MET A 466 -2.27 23.26 1.25
N THR A 467 -1.20 22.50 1.44
CA THR A 467 -0.35 21.98 0.36
C THR A 467 -0.25 20.46 0.46
N ALA A 468 -0.33 19.81 -0.69
CA ALA A 468 -0.10 18.38 -0.83
C ALA A 468 0.95 18.16 -1.90
N ARG A 469 1.48 16.94 -1.95
CA ARG A 469 2.41 16.56 -2.99
C ARG A 469 1.68 16.51 -4.34
N GLY A 470 2.21 17.21 -5.34
CA GLY A 470 1.76 17.09 -6.73
C GLY A 470 2.25 15.80 -7.40
N GLY A 471 2.20 15.76 -8.72
CA GLY A 471 2.53 14.57 -9.52
C GLY A 471 1.29 13.77 -9.90
N ALA A 472 1.50 12.59 -10.46
CA ALA A 472 0.42 11.68 -10.79
C ALA A 472 -0.27 11.21 -9.51
N GLU A 473 -1.57 11.38 -9.47
CA GLU A 473 -2.42 10.78 -8.43
C GLU A 473 -2.81 9.34 -8.80
N GLY A 474 -2.64 8.99 -10.08
CA GLY A 474 -2.95 7.68 -10.63
C GLY A 474 -4.42 7.48 -10.94
N VAL A 475 -4.67 6.60 -11.91
CA VAL A 475 -5.99 6.19 -12.38
C VAL A 475 -6.01 4.68 -12.53
N VAL A 476 -7.14 4.06 -12.17
CA VAL A 476 -7.29 2.61 -12.18
C VAL A 476 -8.39 2.21 -13.15
N PHE A 477 -8.05 1.38 -14.13
CA PHE A 477 -8.99 0.65 -14.95
C PHE A 477 -9.49 -0.59 -14.21
N THR A 478 -10.78 -0.89 -14.32
CA THR A 478 -11.36 -2.16 -13.88
C THR A 478 -12.29 -2.76 -14.90
N GLY A 479 -12.36 -4.08 -14.91
CA GLY A 479 -13.34 -4.84 -15.68
C GLY A 479 -13.48 -6.25 -15.13
N THR A 480 -14.55 -6.93 -15.51
CA THR A 480 -14.76 -8.34 -15.13
C THR A 480 -14.60 -9.23 -16.35
N ARG A 481 -13.78 -10.27 -16.23
CA ARG A 481 -13.64 -11.29 -17.27
C ARG A 481 -14.97 -12.04 -17.41
N VAL A 482 -15.52 -12.12 -18.62
CA VAL A 482 -16.76 -12.85 -18.93
C VAL A 482 -16.53 -13.82 -20.07
N LEU A 483 -17.19 -14.96 -20.03
CA LEU A 483 -17.16 -15.96 -21.10
C LEU A 483 -18.26 -15.61 -22.11
N PRO A 484 -17.93 -15.25 -23.37
CA PRO A 484 -18.93 -15.03 -24.39
C PRO A 484 -19.77 -16.30 -24.61
N VAL A 485 -21.08 -16.13 -24.84
CA VAL A 485 -21.97 -17.26 -25.14
C VAL A 485 -21.76 -17.68 -26.60
N GLU A 486 -21.48 -18.95 -26.82
CA GLU A 486 -21.46 -19.54 -28.16
C GLU A 486 -22.91 -19.88 -28.59
N GLY A 487 -23.42 -19.21 -29.64
CA GLY A 487 -24.72 -19.49 -30.24
C GLY A 487 -25.83 -18.47 -29.92
N LYS A 488 -27.09 -18.82 -30.24
CA LYS A 488 -28.24 -17.94 -30.02
C LYS A 488 -28.57 -17.87 -28.53
N VAL A 489 -28.45 -16.67 -27.96
CA VAL A 489 -28.89 -16.36 -26.60
C VAL A 489 -30.42 -16.35 -26.56
N GLU A 490 -31.04 -17.48 -26.21
CA GLU A 490 -32.45 -17.49 -25.86
C GLU A 490 -32.61 -16.92 -24.44
N ALA A 491 -33.08 -15.67 -24.36
CA ALA A 491 -33.52 -15.11 -23.10
C ALA A 491 -34.73 -15.91 -22.60
N ARG A 492 -34.50 -16.90 -21.72
CA ARG A 492 -35.55 -17.58 -20.94
C ARG A 492 -36.09 -16.64 -19.86
N GLY A 493 -36.57 -15.47 -20.26
CA GLY A 493 -37.46 -14.67 -19.44
C GLY A 493 -38.79 -15.40 -19.31
N ARG A 494 -39.24 -15.69 -18.09
CA ARG A 494 -40.64 -16.09 -17.83
C ARG A 494 -41.56 -14.88 -18.06
N PHE A 495 -41.58 -14.32 -19.25
CA PHE A 495 -42.64 -13.42 -19.65
C PHE A 495 -43.84 -14.30 -20.01
N ARG A 496 -44.66 -14.64 -19.00
CA ARG A 496 -46.04 -15.06 -19.24
C ARG A 496 -46.76 -13.85 -19.84
N GLY A 497 -46.65 -13.69 -21.15
CA GLY A 497 -47.51 -12.79 -21.90
C GLY A 497 -48.95 -13.26 -21.71
N GLN A 498 -49.72 -12.57 -20.87
CA GLN A 498 -51.17 -12.61 -20.94
C GLN A 498 -51.55 -12.01 -22.29
N LYS A 499 -51.63 -12.86 -23.32
CA LYS A 499 -52.30 -12.52 -24.56
C LYS A 499 -53.80 -12.49 -24.24
N ARG A 500 -54.32 -11.32 -23.83
CA ARG A 500 -55.77 -11.08 -23.80
C ARG A 500 -56.28 -11.26 -25.23
N ARG A 501 -57.03 -12.35 -25.46
CA ARG A 501 -57.93 -12.44 -26.61
C ARG A 501 -58.97 -11.32 -26.44
N ARG A 502 -59.08 -10.44 -27.44
CA ARG A 502 -60.29 -9.65 -27.65
C ARG A 502 -61.30 -10.61 -28.27
N ASP A 503 -62.35 -10.94 -27.54
CA ASP A 503 -63.57 -11.47 -28.14
C ASP A 503 -64.35 -10.27 -28.72
N ASP A 504 -64.71 -10.39 -29.99
CA ASP A 504 -65.73 -9.57 -30.64
C ASP A 504 -67.08 -9.94 -30.06
N GLY A 505 -67.84 -8.93 -29.63
CA GLY A 505 -69.18 -9.09 -29.10
C GLY A 505 -69.64 -7.79 -28.48
N GLY A 506 -70.08 -6.85 -29.32
CA GLY A 506 -70.83 -5.70 -28.86
C GLY A 506 -72.21 -6.14 -28.40
N ASP A 507 -72.61 -5.71 -27.22
CA ASP A 507 -73.93 -5.11 -27.05
C ASP A 507 -73.94 -4.16 -25.84
N SER A 508 -74.88 -3.24 -25.94
CA SER A 508 -75.07 -1.95 -25.29
C SER A 508 -75.35 -1.94 -23.77
N ASP A 509 -75.02 -0.78 -23.19
CA ASP A 509 -75.75 0.00 -22.16
C ASP A 509 -76.12 -0.68 -20.82
N ASP A 510 -75.57 -0.17 -19.70
CA ASP A 510 -76.14 0.92 -18.90
C ASP A 510 -75.49 0.97 -17.49
N GLU A 511 -75.42 2.20 -16.94
CA GLU A 511 -75.53 2.63 -15.52
C GLU A 511 -74.78 1.86 -14.39
N GLU A 512 -74.33 2.41 -13.26
CA GLU A 512 -74.19 3.73 -12.67
C GLU A 512 -73.17 3.59 -11.50
N ALA A 513 -72.64 4.72 -11.02
CA ALA A 513 -72.33 5.03 -9.61
C ALA A 513 -71.41 4.13 -8.74
N GLY A 514 -70.47 4.79 -8.03
CA GLY A 514 -70.26 4.45 -6.61
C GLY A 514 -68.84 4.21 -6.11
N ALA A 515 -68.13 5.31 -5.83
CA ALA A 515 -67.31 5.57 -4.64
C ALA A 515 -66.44 4.47 -3.97
N GLY A 516 -65.16 4.83 -3.80
CA GLY A 516 -64.51 4.75 -2.48
C GLY A 516 -63.32 3.78 -2.35
N GLY A 517 -62.20 4.30 -1.83
CA GLY A 517 -61.20 3.47 -1.15
C GLY A 517 -59.73 3.80 -1.47
N ARG A 518 -59.15 4.70 -0.67
CA ARG A 518 -57.69 4.82 -0.50
C ARG A 518 -57.14 3.55 0.15
N GLY A 519 -55.95 3.10 -0.27
CA GLY A 519 -55.16 2.12 0.48
C GLY A 519 -53.83 1.81 -0.21
N GLY A 520 -52.75 2.43 0.26
CA GLY A 520 -51.40 2.16 -0.21
C GLY A 520 -50.86 0.83 0.33
N ALA A 521 -50.02 0.16 -0.46
CA ALA A 521 -49.07 -0.84 0.02
C ALA A 521 -47.92 -1.00 -0.99
N MET A 522 -46.70 -0.72 -0.54
CA MET A 522 -45.44 -1.01 -1.23
C MET A 522 -45.23 -2.54 -1.30
N PRO A 523 -44.74 -3.12 -2.41
CA PRO A 523 -44.45 -4.55 -2.47
C PRO A 523 -43.12 -4.88 -1.79
N THR A 524 -43.18 -5.68 -0.72
CA THR A 524 -42.05 -6.35 -0.10
C THR A 524 -41.69 -7.63 -0.86
N SER A 525 -40.40 -7.88 -1.05
CA SER A 525 -39.84 -9.05 -1.74
C SER A 525 -40.02 -10.35 -0.94
N PRO A 526 -40.39 -11.50 -1.55
CA PRO A 526 -40.45 -12.77 -0.83
C PRO A 526 -39.13 -13.55 -0.92
N CYS A 527 -38.48 -13.76 0.23
CA CYS A 527 -37.43 -14.77 0.40
C CYS A 527 -38.02 -16.19 0.32
N LYS A 528 -37.51 -17.02 -0.61
CA LYS A 528 -37.90 -18.42 -0.75
C LYS A 528 -37.10 -19.31 0.21
N ARG A 529 -37.79 -19.99 1.14
CA ARG A 529 -37.28 -21.13 1.90
C ARG A 529 -37.12 -22.35 0.97
N VAL A 530 -35.95 -23.00 1.04
CA VAL A 530 -35.67 -24.29 0.40
C VAL A 530 -36.11 -25.40 1.38
N LYS A 531 -36.92 -26.36 0.90
CA LYS A 531 -37.21 -27.62 1.60
C LYS A 531 -36.10 -28.62 1.33
N MET A 532 -35.53 -29.19 2.38
CA MET A 532 -34.73 -30.42 2.30
C MET A 532 -35.69 -31.62 2.24
N GLU A 533 -35.42 -32.56 1.33
CA GLU A 533 -36.06 -33.88 1.34
C GLU A 533 -35.20 -34.84 2.18
N VAL A 534 -35.90 -35.69 2.94
CA VAL A 534 -35.39 -36.74 3.82
C VAL A 534 -35.04 -37.97 3.01
#